data_AF-A0A922MPU9-F1
#
_entry.id   AF-A0A922MPU9-F1
#
_cell.length_a   1.000
_cell.length_b   1.000
_cell.length_c   1.000
_cell.angle_alpha   90.00
_cell.angle_beta   90.00
_cell.angle_gamma   90.00
#
_symmetry.space_group_name_H-M   'P 1'
#
loop_
_entity.id
_entity.type
_entity.pdbx_description
1 polymer ?
#
loop_
_entity_poly.entity_id
_entity_poly.type
_entity_poly.pdbx_seq_one_letter_code
_entity_poly.pdbx_strand_id
1 'polypeptide(L)'
;MTIRDKNKTIVGPKKEMHWLKLEDMEPISEDFKRRLKTKTKAAAWFVSNCYSKSRRTAVAKQLDEELKKYNYSVDIYGSCGTLSCSRDNDESCNDLIKNDYYFYLSFENSFSEDYATEKLWRALNYDAVPIVYGGANYTRFMPDGIYLDARKLSIQELAAKMNELINDPDKYAEYFKWKNYYSYHRQHESVDTEPYCLFCTHLNNEEMVKKTTIYEDFKRWWTPPGRC
;
A
#
# COMPACT_ATOMS: atom_id res chain seq x y z
N MET A 1 -6.74 2.84 7.58
CA MET A 1 -6.70 1.41 7.19
C MET A 1 -6.59 0.60 8.47
N THR A 2 -7.46 -0.39 8.65
CA THR A 2 -7.47 -1.30 9.80
C THR A 2 -7.01 -2.68 9.35
N ILE A 3 -6.18 -3.34 10.15
CA ILE A 3 -5.59 -4.63 9.83
C ILE A 3 -6.18 -5.67 10.76
N ARG A 4 -6.78 -6.72 10.19
CA ARG A 4 -7.32 -7.85 10.93
C ARG A 4 -6.53 -9.12 10.64
N ASP A 5 -6.34 -9.96 11.63
CA ASP A 5 -5.78 -11.31 11.46
C ASP A 5 -6.82 -12.30 10.90
N LYS A 6 -6.42 -13.56 10.69
CA LYS A 6 -7.29 -14.65 10.21
C LYS A 6 -8.48 -14.94 11.13
N ASN A 7 -8.39 -14.57 12.42
CA ASN A 7 -9.46 -14.69 13.41
C ASN A 7 -10.34 -13.43 13.45
N LYS A 8 -10.16 -12.50 12.50
CA LYS A 8 -10.84 -11.19 12.41
C LYS A 8 -10.54 -10.23 13.55
N THR A 9 -9.50 -10.48 14.34
CA THR A 9 -9.08 -9.60 15.44
C THR A 9 -8.29 -8.42 14.89
N ILE A 10 -8.56 -7.21 15.37
CA ILE A 10 -7.80 -6.01 14.97
C ILE A 10 -6.39 -6.08 15.57
N VAL A 11 -5.39 -6.15 14.71
CA VAL A 11 -3.98 -6.27 15.09
C VAL A 11 -3.16 -5.02 14.82
N GLY A 12 -3.61 -4.15 13.90
CA GLY A 12 -2.87 -2.94 13.53
C GLY A 12 -3.66 -1.92 12.71
N PRO A 13 -3.00 -0.83 12.28
CA PRO A 13 -1.56 -0.56 12.43
C PRO A 13 -1.17 -0.12 13.86
N LYS A 14 -0.01 -0.57 14.33
CA LYS A 14 0.62 -0.14 15.60
C LYS A 14 2.00 0.45 15.33
N LYS A 15 2.63 1.08 16.34
CA LYS A 15 4.01 1.56 16.22
C LYS A 15 4.99 0.41 15.99
N GLU A 16 4.75 -0.70 16.68
CA GLU A 16 5.50 -1.95 16.54
C GLU A 16 4.50 -3.05 16.19
N MET A 17 4.76 -3.72 15.07
CA MET A 17 3.96 -4.85 14.57
C MET A 17 4.82 -6.11 14.62
N HIS A 18 4.23 -7.21 15.06
CA HIS A 18 4.86 -8.53 15.03
C HIS A 18 4.16 -9.36 13.96
N TRP A 19 4.69 -9.29 12.74
CA TRP A 19 4.22 -10.10 11.64
C TRP A 19 4.75 -11.51 11.74
N LEU A 20 3.96 -12.49 11.28
CA LEU A 20 4.52 -13.77 10.88
C LEU A 20 5.54 -13.51 9.77
N LYS A 21 6.66 -14.24 9.74
CA LYS A 21 7.62 -14.11 8.66
C LYS A 21 7.08 -14.75 7.39
N LEU A 22 7.47 -14.21 6.24
CA LEU A 22 6.99 -14.71 4.95
C LEU A 22 7.37 -16.18 4.69
N GLU A 23 8.53 -16.59 5.18
CA GLU A 23 9.03 -17.98 5.13
C GLU A 23 8.15 -18.96 5.92
N ASP A 24 7.47 -18.49 6.96
CA ASP A 24 6.59 -19.27 7.83
C ASP A 24 5.11 -19.23 7.38
N MET A 25 4.80 -18.49 6.31
CA MET A 25 3.44 -18.38 5.79
C MET A 25 3.13 -19.48 4.77
N GLU A 26 1.95 -20.07 4.92
CA GLU A 26 1.41 -21.04 3.97
C GLU A 26 1.28 -20.43 2.55
N PRO A 27 1.58 -21.21 1.50
CA PRO A 27 1.34 -20.81 0.12
C PRO A 27 -0.11 -20.38 -0.13
N ILE A 28 -0.30 -19.51 -1.11
CA ILE A 28 -1.64 -19.15 -1.61
C ILE A 28 -2.25 -20.34 -2.38
N SER A 29 -3.58 -20.35 -2.51
CA SER A 29 -4.27 -21.42 -3.23
C SER A 29 -3.91 -21.45 -4.73
N GLU A 30 -3.94 -22.64 -5.33
CA GLU A 30 -3.70 -22.81 -6.78
C GLU A 30 -4.69 -22.01 -7.63
N ASP A 31 -5.94 -21.86 -7.19
CA ASP A 31 -6.93 -21.02 -7.86
C ASP A 31 -6.49 -19.54 -7.87
N PHE A 32 -5.97 -19.04 -6.74
CA PHE A 32 -5.45 -17.67 -6.66
C PHE A 32 -4.22 -17.52 -7.56
N LYS A 33 -3.29 -18.47 -7.51
CA LYS A 33 -2.10 -18.51 -8.36
C LYS A 33 -2.45 -18.51 -9.85
N ARG A 34 -3.49 -19.25 -10.25
CA ARG A 34 -4.02 -19.24 -11.63
C ARG A 34 -4.56 -17.86 -12.02
N ARG A 35 -5.23 -17.13 -11.13
CA ARG A 35 -5.66 -15.75 -11.39
C ARG A 35 -4.47 -14.79 -11.54
N LEU A 36 -3.41 -14.96 -10.75
CA LEU A 36 -2.22 -14.12 -10.92
C LEU A 36 -1.59 -14.28 -12.32
N LYS A 37 -1.62 -15.50 -12.88
CA LYS A 37 -1.09 -15.81 -14.22
C LYS A 37 -1.88 -15.16 -15.37
N THR A 38 -3.08 -14.65 -15.14
CA THR A 38 -3.87 -13.99 -16.20
C THR A 38 -3.46 -12.52 -16.41
N LYS A 39 -2.66 -11.96 -15.49
CA LYS A 39 -2.18 -10.58 -15.58
C LYS A 39 -1.24 -10.42 -16.77
N THR A 40 -1.30 -9.28 -17.43
CA THR A 40 -0.53 -9.01 -18.66
C THR A 40 0.24 -7.69 -18.63
N LYS A 41 -0.15 -6.75 -17.75
CA LYS A 41 0.42 -5.42 -17.68
C LYS A 41 1.34 -5.26 -16.47
N ALA A 42 2.46 -4.59 -16.64
CA ALA A 42 3.45 -4.47 -15.57
C ALA A 42 2.94 -3.63 -14.39
N ALA A 43 2.70 -2.33 -14.57
CA ALA A 43 2.33 -1.46 -13.45
C ALA A 43 1.24 -0.45 -13.80
N ALA A 44 0.34 -0.19 -12.85
CA ALA A 44 -0.61 0.91 -12.91
C ALA A 44 -0.24 1.98 -11.87
N TRP A 45 -0.52 3.24 -12.20
CA TRP A 45 -0.39 4.36 -11.28
C TRP A 45 -1.55 5.34 -11.39
N PHE A 46 -2.38 5.43 -10.34
CA PHE A 46 -3.50 6.38 -10.32
C PHE A 46 -3.07 7.65 -9.60
N VAL A 47 -3.07 8.77 -10.33
CA VAL A 47 -2.47 10.02 -9.86
C VAL A 47 -3.15 11.24 -10.46
N SER A 48 -3.57 12.15 -9.59
CA SER A 48 -4.12 13.45 -9.99
C SER A 48 -3.28 14.67 -9.54
N ASN A 49 -2.30 14.47 -8.64
CA ASN A 49 -1.39 15.52 -8.19
C ASN A 49 -0.01 15.33 -8.83
N CYS A 50 0.27 16.09 -9.89
CA CYS A 50 1.49 15.93 -10.69
C CYS A 50 2.71 16.64 -10.08
N TYR A 51 2.45 17.61 -9.18
CA TYR A 51 3.44 18.50 -8.58
C TYR A 51 3.55 18.24 -7.07
N SER A 52 3.93 17.02 -6.71
CA SER A 52 4.14 16.63 -5.32
C SER A 52 5.55 16.95 -4.84
N LYS A 53 5.70 17.33 -3.55
CA LYS A 53 7.00 17.57 -2.91
C LYS A 53 7.95 16.38 -3.00
N SER A 54 7.42 15.15 -3.06
CA SER A 54 8.21 13.92 -3.22
C SER A 54 8.89 13.73 -4.59
N ARG A 55 8.55 14.57 -5.59
CA ARG A 55 9.00 14.42 -7.00
C ARG A 55 8.70 13.04 -7.62
N ARG A 56 7.72 12.31 -7.08
CA ARG A 56 7.35 10.95 -7.49
C ARG A 56 7.05 10.78 -8.99
N THR A 57 6.58 11.84 -9.67
CA THR A 57 6.35 11.85 -11.12
C THR A 57 7.64 11.59 -11.91
N ALA A 58 8.78 12.09 -11.43
CA ALA A 58 10.08 11.84 -12.07
C ALA A 58 10.48 10.36 -11.92
N VAL A 59 10.28 9.78 -10.73
CA VAL A 59 10.57 8.38 -10.44
C VAL A 59 9.70 7.45 -11.29
N ALA A 60 8.39 7.72 -11.39
CA ALA A 60 7.48 6.94 -12.22
C ALA A 60 7.87 6.99 -13.71
N LYS A 61 8.26 8.16 -14.23
CA LYS A 61 8.74 8.31 -15.61
C LYS A 61 10.05 7.58 -15.87
N GLN A 62 11.02 7.67 -14.95
CA GLN A 62 12.28 6.94 -15.08
C GLN A 62 12.05 5.43 -15.05
N LEU A 63 11.15 4.95 -14.20
CA LEU A 63 10.75 3.55 -14.15
C LEU A 63 10.07 3.11 -15.45
N ASP A 64 9.15 3.91 -15.99
CA ASP A 64 8.52 3.64 -17.29
C ASP A 64 9.56 3.52 -18.42
N GLU A 65 10.50 4.45 -18.52
CA GLU A 65 11.57 4.37 -19.52
C GLU A 65 12.47 3.13 -19.35
N GLU A 66 12.78 2.74 -18.11
CA GLU A 66 13.61 1.57 -17.84
C GLU A 66 12.87 0.26 -18.16
N LEU A 67 11.57 0.18 -17.87
CA LEU A 67 10.72 -0.99 -18.15
C LEU A 67 10.57 -1.28 -19.65
N LYS A 68 10.73 -0.28 -20.52
CA LYS A 68 10.71 -0.48 -21.99
C LYS A 68 11.78 -1.47 -22.46
N LYS A 69 12.90 -1.59 -21.74
CA LYS A 69 13.96 -2.60 -22.03
C LYS A 69 13.46 -4.03 -21.91
N TYR A 70 12.40 -4.24 -21.13
CA TYR A 70 11.75 -5.53 -20.89
C TYR A 70 10.39 -5.64 -21.59
N ASN A 71 10.09 -4.72 -22.52
CA ASN A 71 8.80 -4.64 -23.22
C ASN A 71 7.59 -4.42 -22.28
N TYR A 72 7.80 -3.62 -21.23
CA TYR A 72 6.77 -3.24 -20.25
C TYR A 72 6.64 -1.72 -20.14
N SER A 73 5.54 -1.25 -19.55
CA SER A 73 5.25 0.16 -19.28
C SER A 73 4.59 0.37 -17.92
N VAL A 74 4.59 1.62 -17.46
CA VAL A 74 3.73 2.10 -16.37
C VAL A 74 2.52 2.83 -16.97
N ASP A 75 1.34 2.26 -16.78
CA ASP A 75 0.09 2.87 -17.21
C ASP A 75 -0.35 3.92 -16.18
N ILE A 76 -0.30 5.21 -16.58
CA ILE A 76 -0.60 6.35 -15.71
C ILE A 76 -2.04 6.83 -15.92
N TYR A 77 -2.86 6.72 -14.89
CA TYR A 77 -4.26 7.13 -14.88
C TYR A 77 -4.47 8.43 -14.10
N GLY A 78 -5.40 9.27 -14.58
CA GLY A 78 -5.76 10.54 -13.96
C GLY A 78 -5.09 11.73 -14.64
N SER A 79 -5.18 12.92 -14.02
CA SER A 79 -4.74 14.18 -14.65
C SER A 79 -3.24 14.29 -14.95
N CYS A 80 -2.43 13.32 -14.50
CA CYS A 80 -0.99 13.28 -14.75
C CYS A 80 -0.58 12.27 -15.83
N GLY A 81 -1.54 11.58 -16.43
CA GLY A 81 -1.34 10.61 -17.51
C GLY A 81 -2.35 10.76 -18.63
N THR A 82 -2.35 9.79 -19.55
CA THR A 82 -3.25 9.77 -20.72
C THR A 82 -4.45 8.86 -20.53
N LEU A 83 -4.42 7.99 -19.52
CA LEU A 83 -5.50 7.06 -19.20
C LEU A 83 -6.43 7.68 -18.16
N SER A 84 -7.70 7.28 -18.18
CA SER A 84 -8.71 7.78 -17.26
C SER A 84 -9.31 6.67 -16.42
N CYS A 85 -9.49 6.99 -15.15
CA CYS A 85 -10.28 6.22 -14.19
C CYS A 85 -11.09 7.26 -13.42
N SER A 86 -12.41 7.31 -13.65
CA SER A 86 -13.27 8.25 -12.92
C SER A 86 -13.42 7.79 -11.47
N ARG A 87 -13.48 8.75 -10.54
CA ARG A 87 -13.84 8.46 -9.14
C ARG A 87 -15.25 7.88 -9.01
N ASP A 88 -16.13 8.18 -9.96
CA ASP A 88 -17.49 7.62 -10.01
C ASP A 88 -17.49 6.12 -10.37
N ASN A 89 -16.40 5.63 -10.97
CA ASN A 89 -16.21 4.24 -11.39
C ASN A 89 -15.06 3.57 -10.62
N ASP A 90 -14.81 3.98 -9.36
CA ASP A 90 -13.63 3.53 -8.59
C ASP A 90 -13.50 2.00 -8.53
N GLU A 91 -14.63 1.29 -8.46
CA GLU A 91 -14.64 -0.18 -8.39
C GLU A 91 -14.20 -0.83 -9.71
N SER A 92 -14.66 -0.34 -10.85
CA SER A 92 -14.19 -0.84 -12.15
C SER A 92 -12.69 -0.62 -12.33
N CYS A 93 -12.17 0.50 -11.84
CA CYS A 93 -10.73 0.74 -11.89
C CYS A 93 -9.95 -0.15 -10.92
N ASN A 94 -10.55 -0.50 -9.77
CA ASN A 94 -9.97 -1.46 -8.85
C ASN A 94 -9.92 -2.86 -9.48
N ASP A 95 -10.97 -3.30 -10.16
CA ASP A 95 -11.00 -4.55 -10.89
C ASP A 95 -9.96 -4.58 -12.01
N LEU A 96 -9.73 -3.46 -12.69
CA LEU A 96 -8.66 -3.31 -13.67
C LEU A 96 -7.27 -3.57 -13.04
N ILE A 97 -6.99 -3.03 -11.85
CA ILE A 97 -5.74 -3.35 -11.12
C ILE A 97 -5.67 -4.85 -10.80
N LYS A 98 -6.76 -5.38 -10.25
CA LYS A 98 -6.87 -6.78 -9.82
C LYS A 98 -6.66 -7.77 -10.95
N ASN A 99 -7.18 -7.50 -12.14
CA ASN A 99 -7.20 -8.46 -13.22
C ASN A 99 -5.99 -8.31 -14.16
N ASP A 100 -5.51 -7.09 -14.38
CA ASP A 100 -4.59 -6.84 -15.48
C ASP A 100 -3.14 -6.60 -15.03
N TYR A 101 -2.92 -6.03 -13.83
CA TYR A 101 -1.62 -5.50 -13.43
C TYR A 101 -0.89 -6.36 -12.39
N TYR A 102 0.42 -6.58 -12.61
CA TYR A 102 1.29 -7.20 -11.60
C TYR A 102 1.60 -6.24 -10.45
N PHE A 103 1.82 -4.97 -10.74
CA PHE A 103 2.25 -3.98 -9.76
C PHE A 103 1.32 -2.77 -9.71
N TYR A 104 1.25 -2.15 -8.54
CA TYR A 104 0.59 -0.86 -8.36
C TYR A 104 1.55 0.12 -7.69
N LEU A 105 1.72 1.30 -8.28
CA LEU A 105 2.60 2.34 -7.73
C LEU A 105 1.90 3.05 -6.57
N SER A 106 2.22 2.64 -5.34
CA SER A 106 1.75 3.26 -4.09
C SER A 106 2.59 4.47 -3.69
N PHE A 107 2.76 5.42 -4.62
CA PHE A 107 3.66 6.57 -4.47
C PHE A 107 3.01 7.72 -3.71
N GLU A 108 3.61 8.13 -2.60
CA GLU A 108 3.08 9.16 -1.73
C GLU A 108 3.50 10.58 -2.11
N ASN A 109 2.65 11.55 -1.79
CA ASN A 109 2.83 12.95 -2.15
C ASN A 109 3.96 13.65 -1.36
N SER A 110 4.30 13.10 -0.19
CA SER A 110 5.31 13.61 0.73
C SER A 110 5.99 12.44 1.45
N PHE A 111 7.17 12.69 2.00
CA PHE A 111 7.86 11.73 2.85
C PHE A 111 7.51 12.05 4.29
N SER A 112 6.71 11.21 4.93
CA SER A 112 6.47 11.23 6.38
C SER A 112 6.34 9.81 6.90
N GLU A 113 6.83 9.57 8.13
CA GLU A 113 6.94 8.26 8.78
C GLU A 113 5.58 7.56 9.00
N ASP A 114 4.52 8.35 9.14
CA ASP A 114 3.15 7.90 9.38
C ASP A 114 2.27 7.94 8.12
N TYR A 115 2.83 8.36 6.97
CA TYR A 115 2.03 8.67 5.79
C TYR A 115 1.94 7.50 4.82
N ALA A 116 1.02 6.58 5.12
CA ALA A 116 0.56 5.52 4.22
C ALA A 116 -0.94 5.67 3.98
N THR A 117 -1.34 5.79 2.70
CA THR A 117 -2.69 6.23 2.32
C THR A 117 -3.50 5.14 1.60
N GLU A 118 -4.62 5.55 0.98
CA GLU A 118 -5.47 4.69 0.14
C GLU A 118 -4.70 3.98 -0.99
N LYS A 119 -3.56 4.55 -1.41
CA LYS A 119 -2.72 3.97 -2.47
C LYS A 119 -2.08 2.65 -2.06
N LEU A 120 -1.69 2.52 -0.79
CA LEU A 120 -1.17 1.26 -0.26
C LEU A 120 -2.31 0.26 -0.08
N TRP A 121 -3.41 0.71 0.51
CA TRP A 121 -4.61 -0.12 0.70
C TRP A 121 -5.12 -0.70 -0.62
N ARG A 122 -5.08 0.07 -1.73
CA ARG A 122 -5.55 -0.37 -3.05
C ARG A 122 -4.71 -1.51 -3.60
N ALA A 123 -3.38 -1.41 -3.53
CA ALA A 123 -2.50 -2.50 -3.96
C ALA A 123 -2.77 -3.79 -3.16
N LEU A 124 -2.87 -3.68 -1.84
CA LEU A 124 -3.09 -4.83 -0.95
C LEU A 124 -4.44 -5.54 -1.21
N ASN A 125 -5.50 -4.79 -1.49
CA ASN A 125 -6.84 -5.35 -1.69
C ASN A 125 -7.13 -5.81 -3.12
N TYR A 126 -6.44 -5.28 -4.13
CA TYR A 126 -6.70 -5.59 -5.53
C TYR A 126 -5.54 -6.32 -6.19
N ASP A 127 -5.05 -7.36 -5.52
CA ASP A 127 -4.17 -8.41 -6.03
C ASP A 127 -2.97 -7.93 -6.87
N ALA A 128 -2.36 -6.81 -6.48
CA ALA A 128 -1.16 -6.26 -7.11
C ALA A 128 -0.07 -6.04 -6.05
N VAL A 129 1.19 -6.30 -6.41
CA VAL A 129 2.31 -6.05 -5.50
C VAL A 129 2.52 -4.54 -5.39
N PRO A 130 2.52 -3.96 -4.18
CA PRO A 130 2.79 -2.53 -3.99
C PRO A 130 4.24 -2.21 -4.36
N ILE A 131 4.43 -1.20 -5.20
CA ILE A 131 5.72 -0.50 -5.33
C ILE A 131 5.59 0.81 -4.57
N VAL A 132 6.30 0.89 -3.44
CA VAL A 132 6.18 2.02 -2.53
C VAL A 132 7.26 3.06 -2.80
N TYR A 133 6.87 4.33 -2.66
CA TYR A 133 7.78 5.46 -2.69
C TYR A 133 7.24 6.52 -1.73
N GLY A 134 7.70 6.47 -0.48
CA GLY A 134 7.18 7.28 0.59
C GLY A 134 8.06 7.26 1.84
N GLY A 135 7.67 8.05 2.84
CA GLY A 135 8.44 8.20 4.08
C GLY A 135 8.09 7.17 5.15
N ALA A 136 7.05 6.38 4.92
CA ALA A 136 6.42 5.60 5.95
C ALA A 136 7.31 4.45 6.42
N ASN A 137 7.21 4.12 7.71
CA ASN A 137 7.70 2.84 8.20
C ASN A 137 6.69 1.74 7.81
N TYR A 138 6.87 1.15 6.62
CA TYR A 138 5.93 0.19 6.03
C TYR A 138 5.71 -1.07 6.86
N THR A 139 6.65 -1.44 7.74
CA THR A 139 6.47 -2.58 8.66
C THR A 139 5.36 -2.34 9.67
N ARG A 140 4.84 -1.13 9.82
CA ARG A 140 3.64 -0.86 10.63
C ARG A 140 2.34 -1.20 9.91
N PHE A 141 2.40 -1.29 8.59
CA PHE A 141 1.24 -1.38 7.72
C PHE A 141 1.16 -2.72 6.99
N MET A 142 2.27 -3.43 6.81
CA MET A 142 2.27 -4.74 6.16
C MET A 142 3.52 -5.57 6.51
N PRO A 143 3.46 -6.91 6.39
CA PRO A 143 4.63 -7.79 6.49
C PRO A 143 5.79 -7.35 5.58
N ASP A 144 7.02 -7.56 6.02
CA ASP A 144 8.18 -7.29 5.17
C ASP A 144 8.31 -8.34 4.06
N GLY A 145 8.83 -7.92 2.90
CA GLY A 145 9.01 -8.80 1.74
C GLY A 145 7.81 -8.96 0.81
N ILE A 146 6.69 -8.24 1.03
CA ILE A 146 5.50 -8.28 0.17
C ILE A 146 5.37 -7.08 -0.78
N TYR A 147 6.38 -6.20 -0.81
CA TYR A 147 6.39 -4.95 -1.56
C TYR A 147 7.79 -4.64 -2.10
N LEU A 148 7.88 -3.78 -3.11
CA LEU A 148 9.15 -3.25 -3.61
C LEU A 148 9.30 -1.78 -3.17
N ASP A 149 10.45 -1.42 -2.61
CA ASP A 149 10.71 -0.05 -2.14
C ASP A 149 11.60 0.72 -3.13
N ALA A 150 10.99 1.65 -3.87
CA ALA A 150 11.67 2.47 -4.86
C ALA A 150 12.64 3.50 -4.26
N ARG A 151 12.72 3.61 -2.92
CA ARG A 151 13.76 4.41 -2.24
C ARG A 151 14.99 3.58 -1.88
N LYS A 152 14.86 2.25 -1.82
CA LYS A 152 15.97 1.34 -1.48
C LYS A 152 16.63 0.74 -2.72
N LEU A 153 15.89 0.63 -3.82
CA LEU A 153 16.38 0.12 -5.10
C LEU A 153 16.68 1.28 -6.05
N SER A 154 17.71 1.15 -6.87
CA SER A 154 17.83 1.96 -8.09
C SER A 154 16.70 1.65 -9.08
N ILE A 155 16.45 2.55 -10.03
CA ILE A 155 15.42 2.34 -11.05
C ILE A 155 15.70 1.09 -11.89
N GLN A 156 16.97 0.85 -12.21
CA GLN A 156 17.43 -0.33 -12.94
C GLN A 156 17.17 -1.63 -12.15
N GLU A 157 17.54 -1.65 -10.86
CA GLU A 157 17.27 -2.81 -10.00
C GLU A 157 15.78 -3.04 -9.81
N LEU A 158 14.99 -1.97 -9.67
CA LEU A 158 13.54 -2.07 -9.54
C LEU A 158 12.90 -2.66 -10.79
N ALA A 159 13.25 -2.14 -11.98
CA ALA A 159 12.75 -2.66 -13.26
C ALA A 159 13.18 -4.12 -13.51
N ALA A 160 14.44 -4.45 -13.22
CA ALA A 160 14.94 -5.82 -13.31
C ALA A 160 14.20 -6.77 -12.37
N LYS A 161 13.91 -6.32 -11.13
CA LYS A 161 13.14 -7.10 -10.16
C LYS A 161 11.70 -7.30 -10.59
N MET A 162 11.06 -6.27 -11.13
CA MET A 162 9.71 -6.38 -11.71
C MET A 162 9.70 -7.39 -12.86
N ASN A 163 10.67 -7.32 -13.77
CA ASN A 163 10.80 -8.28 -14.86
C ASN A 163 11.03 -9.72 -14.35
N GLU A 164 11.90 -9.92 -13.35
CA GLU A 164 12.11 -11.23 -12.72
C GLU A 164 10.78 -11.81 -12.22
N LEU A 165 10.00 -11.02 -11.47
CA LEU A 165 8.75 -11.47 -10.88
C LEU A 165 7.66 -11.73 -11.94
N ILE A 166 7.56 -10.91 -12.99
CA ILE A 166 6.60 -11.14 -14.07
C ILE A 166 6.89 -12.47 -14.79
N ASN A 167 8.18 -12.82 -14.96
CA ASN A 167 8.60 -14.04 -15.64
C ASN A 167 8.69 -15.28 -14.73
N ASP A 168 8.50 -15.11 -13.41
CA ASP A 168 8.54 -16.19 -12.42
C ASP A 168 7.25 -16.18 -11.58
N PRO A 169 6.18 -16.85 -12.06
CA PRO A 169 4.88 -16.88 -11.38
C PRO A 169 4.93 -17.46 -9.96
N ASP A 170 5.90 -18.32 -9.68
CA ASP A 170 6.07 -18.93 -8.36
C ASP A 170 6.64 -17.90 -7.39
N LYS A 171 7.71 -17.18 -7.78
CA LYS A 171 8.23 -16.06 -6.97
C LYS A 171 7.22 -14.93 -6.81
N TYR A 172 6.45 -14.62 -7.85
CA TYR A 172 5.41 -13.59 -7.73
C TYR A 172 4.30 -14.00 -6.76
N ALA A 173 3.91 -15.27 -6.74
CA ALA A 173 2.93 -15.80 -5.79
C ALA A 173 3.38 -15.66 -4.32
N GLU A 174 4.68 -15.74 -4.03
CA GLU A 174 5.21 -15.58 -2.66
C GLU A 174 4.82 -14.21 -2.03
N TYR A 175 4.69 -13.15 -2.83
CA TYR A 175 4.30 -11.82 -2.37
C TYR A 175 2.85 -11.74 -1.86
N PHE A 176 2.07 -12.81 -1.99
CA PHE A 176 0.66 -12.86 -1.61
C PHE A 176 0.35 -13.83 -0.47
N LYS A 177 1.34 -14.57 0.06
CA LYS A 177 1.15 -15.53 1.17
C LYS A 177 0.45 -14.93 2.39
N TRP A 178 0.71 -13.64 2.67
CA TRP A 178 0.09 -12.89 3.74
C TRP A 178 -1.45 -12.84 3.68
N LYS A 179 -2.07 -13.03 2.50
CA LYS A 179 -3.53 -13.00 2.33
C LYS A 179 -4.25 -14.11 3.09
N ASN A 180 -3.54 -15.19 3.46
CA ASN A 180 -4.08 -16.26 4.32
C ASN A 180 -4.16 -15.84 5.80
N TYR A 181 -3.48 -14.76 6.19
CA TYR A 181 -3.26 -14.37 7.58
C TYR A 181 -3.81 -13.00 7.93
N TYR A 182 -3.87 -12.08 6.97
CA TYR A 182 -4.23 -10.69 7.23
C TYR A 182 -5.21 -10.15 6.18
N SER A 183 -6.04 -9.21 6.61
CA SER A 183 -6.98 -8.47 5.76
C SER A 183 -6.96 -6.98 6.09
N TYR A 184 -7.22 -6.15 5.08
CA TYR A 184 -7.05 -4.69 5.14
C TYR A 184 -8.36 -3.97 4.86
N HIS A 185 -8.85 -3.23 5.84
CA HIS A 185 -10.18 -2.63 5.83
C HIS A 185 -10.10 -1.09 5.77
N ARG A 186 -10.92 -0.43 4.94
CA ARG A 186 -11.07 1.03 4.95
C ARG A 186 -11.83 1.50 6.19
N GLN A 187 -11.79 2.81 6.41
CA GLN A 187 -12.70 3.45 7.35
C GLN A 187 -14.15 3.27 6.87
N HIS A 188 -15.09 3.21 7.80
CA HIS A 188 -16.53 3.09 7.54
C HIS A 188 -16.99 1.75 6.94
N GLU A 189 -16.12 0.74 6.80
CA GLU A 189 -16.53 -0.60 6.31
C GLU A 189 -17.31 -1.42 7.35
N SER A 190 -17.11 -1.13 8.64
CA SER A 190 -17.73 -1.80 9.78
C SER A 190 -17.69 -0.91 11.03
N VAL A 191 -18.45 -1.28 12.07
CA VAL A 191 -18.54 -0.54 13.34
C VAL A 191 -17.15 -0.27 13.94
N ASP A 192 -16.26 -1.26 13.95
CA ASP A 192 -14.91 -1.11 14.54
C ASP A 192 -13.94 -0.31 13.65
N THR A 193 -14.38 0.08 12.46
CA THR A 193 -13.63 0.94 11.53
C THR A 193 -14.31 2.30 11.35
N GLU A 194 -15.41 2.55 12.07
CA GLU A 194 -16.16 3.80 12.06
C GLU A 194 -15.54 4.75 13.10
N PRO A 195 -14.85 5.83 12.66
CA PRO A 195 -14.20 6.76 13.58
C PRO A 195 -15.15 7.36 14.62
N TYR A 196 -16.42 7.60 14.25
CA TYR A 196 -17.39 8.18 15.18
C TYR A 196 -17.82 7.20 16.28
N CYS A 197 -17.97 5.92 15.95
CA CYS A 197 -18.28 4.88 16.93
C CYS A 197 -17.11 4.68 17.89
N LEU A 198 -15.87 4.58 17.36
CA LEU A 198 -14.67 4.47 18.18
C LEU A 198 -14.51 5.67 19.13
N PHE A 199 -14.73 6.88 18.61
CA PHE A 199 -14.72 8.09 19.42
C PHE A 199 -15.78 8.05 20.53
N CYS A 200 -17.00 7.63 20.22
CA CYS A 200 -18.07 7.44 21.21
C CYS A 200 -17.68 6.40 22.27
N THR A 201 -17.09 5.27 21.88
CA THR A 201 -16.58 4.26 22.81
C THR A 201 -15.51 4.83 23.75
N HIS A 202 -14.58 5.64 23.23
CA HIS A 202 -13.56 6.29 24.04
C HIS A 202 -14.14 7.32 25.01
N LEU A 203 -15.14 8.11 24.59
CA LEU A 203 -15.83 9.07 25.47
C LEU A 203 -16.61 8.40 26.60
N ASN A 204 -17.09 7.18 26.38
CA ASN A 204 -17.82 6.41 27.38
C ASN A 204 -16.91 5.45 28.18
N ASN A 205 -15.59 5.51 27.98
CA ASN A 205 -14.64 4.74 28.76
C ASN A 205 -14.13 5.57 29.95
N GLU A 206 -14.57 5.22 31.16
CA GLU A 206 -14.24 5.95 32.39
C GLU A 206 -12.72 6.09 32.64
N GLU A 207 -11.93 5.06 32.35
CA GLU A 207 -10.49 5.11 32.57
C GLU A 207 -9.81 6.11 31.62
N MET A 208 -10.26 6.14 30.35
CA MET A 208 -9.70 7.04 29.35
C MET A 208 -10.05 8.50 29.64
N VAL A 209 -11.29 8.79 30.05
CA VAL A 209 -11.71 10.18 30.33
C VAL A 209 -11.13 10.73 31.64
N LYS A 210 -10.76 9.85 32.59
CA LYS A 210 -10.04 10.25 33.83
C LYS A 210 -8.59 10.61 33.56
N LYS A 211 -8.00 10.20 32.43
CA LYS A 211 -6.60 10.47 32.10
C LYS A 211 -6.46 11.85 31.44
N THR A 212 -5.84 12.79 32.14
CA THR A 212 -5.48 14.11 31.56
C THR A 212 -4.07 14.07 30.98
N THR A 213 -3.91 14.55 29.75
CA THR A 213 -2.59 14.79 29.13
C THR A 213 -2.45 16.27 28.83
N ILE A 214 -1.38 16.89 29.33
CA ILE A 214 -1.10 18.33 29.15
C ILE A 214 0.20 18.46 28.36
N TYR A 215 0.16 19.21 27.27
CA TYR A 215 1.34 19.55 26.47
C TYR A 215 1.62 21.05 26.63
N GLU A 216 2.71 21.40 27.32
CA GLU A 216 3.09 22.79 27.58
C GLU A 216 3.45 23.55 26.29
N ASP A 217 4.11 22.86 25.36
CA ASP A 217 4.45 23.38 24.05
C ASP A 217 3.69 22.59 22.97
N PHE A 218 2.51 23.10 22.61
CA PHE A 218 1.69 22.52 21.56
C PHE A 218 2.43 22.43 20.23
N LYS A 219 3.25 23.43 19.88
CA LYS A 219 3.96 23.44 18.59
C LYS A 219 5.02 22.35 18.54
N ARG A 220 5.79 22.17 19.61
CA ARG A 220 6.77 21.09 19.71
C ARG A 220 6.12 19.71 19.74
N TRP A 221 4.95 19.58 20.37
CA TRP A 221 4.20 18.33 20.36
C TRP A 221 3.60 18.02 18.97
N TRP A 222 2.96 19.00 18.34
CA TRP A 222 2.28 18.86 17.05
C TRP A 222 3.27 18.73 15.89
N THR A 223 4.41 19.40 15.96
CA THR A 223 5.44 19.44 14.90
C THR A 223 6.84 19.30 15.52
N PRO A 224 7.19 18.12 16.06
CA PRO A 224 8.47 17.93 16.70
C PRO A 224 9.62 18.07 15.69
N PRO A 225 10.78 18.62 16.10
CA PRO A 225 11.95 18.75 15.24
C PRO A 225 12.34 17.39 14.64
N GLY A 226 12.58 17.36 13.32
CA GLY A 226 12.97 16.14 12.62
C GLY A 226 11.81 15.23 12.17
N ARG A 227 10.55 15.60 12.42
CA ARG A 227 9.38 14.99 11.74
C ARG A 227 8.75 15.98 10.76
N CYS A 228 8.20 15.43 9.68
CA CYS A 228 7.56 16.20 8.60
C CYS A 228 6.15 16.64 8.95
#